data_AF-A0A3B8JZ73-F1
#
_entry.id   AF-A0A3B8JZ73-F1
#
_cell.length_a   1.000
_cell.length_b   1.000
_cell.length_c   1.000
_cell.angle_alpha   90.00
_cell.angle_beta   90.00
_cell.angle_gamma   90.00
#
_symmetry.space_group_name_H-M   'P 1'
#
loop_
_entity.id
_entity.type
_entity.pdbx_description
1 polymer ?
#
loop_
_entity_poly.entity_id
_entity_poly.type
_entity_poly.pdbx_seq_one_letter_code
_entity_poly.pdbx_strand_id
1 'polypeptide(L)'
;MAIAPLFQQQLEAAEQRGLQQGIERGTQQGIQQGIQQGIERGIQQGREEGQRSILENFLRVRFGELDAFLAVFLAPVSALPANEFTLLLLQLSALTGDSQGIEQARRLLAESVLRMRFGLLGDTADATLRDRVSVPDVLRIPALATNLLALSPEELALLLQQLPQLSDEELLARLSN
;
A
#
# COMPACT_ATOMS: atom_id res chain seq x y z
N MET A 1 -58.55 -15.71 -37.81
CA MET A 1 -57.66 -16.11 -36.69
C MET A 1 -56.25 -16.36 -37.23
N ALA A 2 -55.45 -15.31 -37.49
CA ALA A 2 -54.09 -15.45 -38.03
C ALA A 2 -53.03 -14.66 -37.23
N ILE A 3 -53.40 -14.07 -36.10
CA ILE A 3 -52.54 -13.17 -35.31
C ILE A 3 -51.59 -13.97 -34.39
N ALA A 4 -51.98 -15.17 -33.95
CA ALA A 4 -51.20 -15.99 -33.04
C ALA A 4 -49.78 -16.34 -33.53
N PRO A 5 -49.55 -16.81 -34.77
CA PRO A 5 -48.20 -17.19 -35.22
C PRO A 5 -47.25 -15.97 -35.39
N LEU A 6 -47.78 -14.82 -35.81
CA LEU A 6 -47.00 -13.58 -35.93
C LEU A 6 -46.57 -13.04 -34.55
N PHE A 7 -47.46 -13.12 -33.56
CA PHE A 7 -47.15 -12.71 -32.19
C PHE A 7 -46.07 -13.61 -31.56
N GLN A 8 -46.13 -14.91 -31.83
CA GLN A 8 -45.16 -15.89 -31.36
C GLN A 8 -43.76 -15.67 -31.96
N GLN A 9 -43.68 -15.39 -33.27
CA GLN A 9 -42.43 -14.99 -33.92
C GLN A 9 -41.85 -13.69 -33.35
N GLN A 10 -42.69 -12.71 -33.02
CA GLN A 10 -42.20 -11.45 -32.43
C GLN A 10 -41.65 -11.64 -31.01
N LEU A 11 -42.24 -12.53 -30.21
CA LEU A 11 -41.74 -12.88 -28.88
C LEU A 11 -40.38 -13.59 -28.96
N GLU A 12 -40.25 -14.59 -29.83
CA GLU A 12 -38.98 -15.29 -30.05
C GLU A 12 -37.88 -14.34 -30.54
N ALA A 13 -38.21 -13.43 -31.46
CA ALA A 13 -37.27 -12.41 -31.93
C ALA A 13 -36.88 -11.42 -30.83
N ALA A 14 -37.81 -11.03 -29.96
CA ALA A 14 -37.53 -10.14 -28.83
C ALA A 14 -36.65 -10.84 -27.77
N GLU A 15 -36.91 -12.12 -27.48
CA GLU A 15 -36.13 -12.92 -26.55
C GLU A 15 -34.71 -13.15 -27.08
N GLN A 16 -34.56 -13.53 -28.35
CA GLN A 16 -33.25 -13.67 -28.99
C GLN A 16 -32.45 -12.36 -28.98
N ARG A 17 -33.11 -11.23 -29.28
CA ARG A 17 -32.47 -9.90 -29.21
C ARG A 17 -32.09 -9.53 -27.78
N GLY A 18 -32.96 -9.80 -26.80
CA GLY A 18 -32.69 -9.54 -25.39
C GLY A 18 -31.51 -10.36 -24.88
N LEU A 19 -31.44 -11.63 -25.26
CA LEU A 19 -30.33 -12.53 -24.94
C LEU A 19 -29.02 -12.07 -25.59
N GLN A 20 -29.04 -11.75 -26.89
CA GLN A 20 -27.85 -11.23 -27.59
C GLN A 20 -27.35 -9.94 -26.96
N GLN A 21 -28.25 -8.97 -26.72
CA GLN A 21 -27.88 -7.71 -26.07
C GLN A 21 -27.38 -7.91 -24.63
N GLY A 22 -27.99 -8.85 -23.88
CA GLY A 22 -27.55 -9.20 -22.53
C GLY A 22 -26.15 -9.80 -22.52
N ILE A 23 -25.87 -10.75 -23.42
CA ILE A 23 -24.55 -11.38 -23.58
C ILE A 23 -23.53 -10.33 -24.02
N GLU A 24 -23.83 -9.52 -25.03
CA GLU A 24 -22.93 -8.48 -25.52
C GLU A 24 -22.59 -7.48 -24.42
N ARG A 25 -23.59 -6.94 -23.70
CA ARG A 25 -23.37 -5.98 -22.61
C ARG A 25 -22.62 -6.62 -21.44
N GLY A 26 -23.03 -7.81 -21.02
CA GLY A 26 -22.37 -8.53 -19.92
C GLY A 26 -20.92 -8.87 -20.24
N THR A 27 -20.64 -9.31 -21.46
CA THR A 27 -19.28 -9.61 -21.93
C THR A 27 -18.43 -8.35 -22.02
N GLN A 28 -18.96 -7.26 -22.60
CA GLN A 28 -18.24 -6.00 -22.68
C GLN A 28 -17.91 -5.44 -21.28
N GLN A 29 -18.89 -5.43 -20.36
CA GLN A 29 -18.67 -4.96 -18.99
C GLN A 29 -17.68 -5.84 -18.25
N GLY A 30 -17.82 -7.17 -18.35
CA GLY A 30 -16.92 -8.12 -17.70
C GLY A 30 -15.47 -7.98 -18.19
N ILE A 31 -15.27 -7.84 -19.50
CA ILE A 31 -13.94 -7.63 -20.10
C ILE A 31 -13.36 -6.30 -19.64
N GLN A 32 -14.13 -5.20 -19.68
CA GLN A 32 -13.64 -3.88 -19.26
C GLN A 32 -13.23 -3.88 -17.79
N GLN A 33 -14.06 -4.43 -16.89
CA GLN A 33 -13.74 -4.53 -15.47
C GLN A 33 -12.53 -5.43 -15.21
N GLY A 34 -12.47 -6.58 -15.90
CA GLY A 34 -11.35 -7.52 -15.77
C GLY A 34 -10.02 -6.92 -16.22
N ILE A 35 -10.00 -6.23 -17.37
CA ILE A 35 -8.81 -5.55 -17.88
C ILE A 35 -8.39 -4.42 -16.93
N GLN A 36 -9.33 -3.59 -16.48
CA GLN A 36 -9.03 -2.47 -15.60
C GLN A 36 -8.41 -2.94 -14.28
N GLN A 37 -9.05 -3.91 -13.61
CA GLN A 37 -8.54 -4.47 -12.35
C GLN A 37 -7.19 -5.20 -12.56
N GLY A 38 -7.03 -5.90 -13.69
CA GLY A 38 -5.80 -6.60 -14.02
C GLY A 38 -4.62 -5.65 -14.22
N ILE A 39 -4.83 -4.57 -14.98
CA ILE A 39 -3.81 -3.53 -15.22
C ILE A 39 -3.46 -2.82 -13.91
N GLU A 40 -4.45 -2.41 -13.12
CA GLU A 40 -4.21 -1.71 -11.84
C GLU A 40 -3.39 -2.57 -10.86
N ARG A 41 -3.77 -3.84 -10.68
CA ARG A 41 -3.02 -4.76 -9.81
C ARG A 41 -1.62 -5.02 -10.35
N GLY A 42 -1.48 -5.25 -11.65
CA GLY A 42 -0.18 -5.51 -12.28
C GLY A 42 0.79 -4.33 -12.16
N ILE A 43 0.31 -3.10 -12.38
CA ILE A 43 1.11 -1.89 -12.21
C ILE A 43 1.51 -1.71 -10.74
N GLN A 44 0.57 -1.88 -9.81
CA GLN A 44 0.87 -1.74 -8.38
C GLN A 44 1.90 -2.77 -7.91
N GLN A 45 1.70 -4.06 -8.24
CA GLN A 45 2.64 -5.13 -7.88
C GLN A 45 4.03 -4.89 -8.47
N GLY A 46 4.11 -4.57 -9.77
CA GLY A 46 5.40 -4.28 -10.41
C GLY A 46 6.11 -3.07 -9.80
N ARG A 47 5.36 -2.04 -9.36
CA ARG A 47 5.91 -0.88 -8.66
C ARG A 47 6.46 -1.28 -7.29
N GLU A 48 5.71 -2.05 -6.51
CA GLU A 48 6.13 -2.51 -5.18
C GLU A 48 7.35 -3.43 -5.27
N GLU A 49 7.36 -4.41 -6.17
CA GLU A 49 8.51 -5.30 -6.40
C GLU A 49 9.76 -4.53 -6.86
N GLY A 50 9.57 -3.53 -7.73
CA GLY A 50 10.63 -2.62 -8.17
C GLY A 50 11.19 -1.80 -7.02
N GLN A 51 10.33 -1.15 -6.23
CA GLN A 51 10.75 -0.38 -5.06
C GLN A 51 11.46 -1.26 -4.02
N ARG A 52 10.96 -2.47 -3.77
CA ARG A 52 11.60 -3.43 -2.88
C ARG A 52 13.01 -3.75 -3.34
N SER A 53 13.18 -4.06 -4.61
CA SER A 53 14.49 -4.38 -5.21
C SER A 53 15.46 -3.21 -5.14
N ILE A 54 14.98 -1.99 -5.40
CA ILE A 54 15.78 -0.77 -5.30
C ILE A 54 16.24 -0.54 -3.85
N LEU A 55 15.31 -0.62 -2.90
CA LEU A 55 15.61 -0.41 -1.48
C LEU A 55 16.57 -1.46 -0.94
N GLU A 56 16.33 -2.74 -1.24
CA GLU A 56 17.19 -3.83 -0.79
C GLU A 56 18.63 -3.65 -1.29
N ASN A 57 18.81 -3.38 -2.59
CA ASN A 57 20.13 -3.14 -3.16
C ASN A 57 20.78 -1.88 -2.59
N PHE A 58 20.02 -0.81 -2.40
CA PHE A 58 20.51 0.43 -1.82
C PHE A 58 21.07 0.18 -0.40
N LEU A 59 20.30 -0.48 0.46
CA LEU A 59 20.70 -0.78 1.82
C LEU A 59 21.92 -1.72 1.84
N ARG A 60 21.96 -2.73 0.96
CA ARG A 60 23.11 -3.65 0.84
C ARG A 60 24.41 -2.93 0.46
N VAL A 61 24.34 -2.05 -0.54
CA VAL A 61 25.51 -1.28 -1.00
C VAL A 61 25.98 -0.31 0.08
N ARG A 62 25.05 0.31 0.82
CA ARG A 62 25.36 1.35 1.81
C ARG A 62 25.84 0.80 3.14
N PHE A 63 25.20 -0.25 3.63
CA PHE A 63 25.33 -0.76 5.00
C PHE A 63 25.89 -2.19 5.09
N GLY A 64 26.06 -2.87 3.96
CA GLY A 64 26.50 -4.26 3.91
C GLY A 64 25.35 -5.26 4.04
N GLU A 65 25.62 -6.43 4.61
CA GLU A 65 24.58 -7.46 4.78
C GLU A 65 23.40 -6.94 5.61
N LEU A 66 22.18 -7.21 5.15
CA LEU A 66 20.97 -6.79 5.84
C LEU A 66 20.70 -7.72 7.02
N ASP A 67 20.64 -7.14 8.20
CA ASP A 67 20.13 -7.84 9.37
C ASP A 67 18.61 -8.07 9.28
N ALA A 68 18.12 -8.89 10.20
CA ALA A 68 16.70 -9.24 10.27
C ALA A 68 15.80 -8.01 10.51
N PHE A 69 16.28 -6.97 11.20
CA PHE A 69 15.51 -5.75 11.46
C PHE A 69 15.30 -4.93 10.19
N LEU A 70 16.32 -4.74 9.36
CA LEU A 70 16.19 -4.00 8.10
C LEU A 70 15.34 -4.79 7.09
N ALA A 71 15.49 -6.11 7.05
CA ALA A 71 14.80 -6.97 6.11
C ALA A 71 13.26 -6.93 6.26
N VAL A 72 12.74 -6.86 7.50
CA VAL A 72 11.29 -6.85 7.73
C VAL A 72 10.60 -5.58 7.23
N PHE A 73 11.31 -4.46 7.15
CA PHE A 73 10.76 -3.21 6.62
C PHE A 73 10.70 -3.16 5.09
N LEU A 74 11.42 -4.02 4.37
CA LEU A 74 11.47 -3.97 2.91
C LEU A 74 10.09 -4.05 2.26
N ALA A 75 9.20 -4.90 2.78
CA ALA A 75 7.85 -5.08 2.24
C ALA A 75 6.91 -3.90 2.50
N PRO A 76 6.73 -3.42 3.74
CA PRO A 76 5.84 -2.26 3.98
C PRO A 76 6.40 -0.97 3.37
N VAL A 77 7.73 -0.78 3.34
CA VAL A 77 8.33 0.42 2.74
C VAL A 77 8.22 0.42 1.22
N SER A 78 8.24 -0.73 0.57
CA SER A 78 8.01 -0.82 -0.88
C SER A 78 6.58 -0.52 -1.31
N ALA A 79 5.63 -0.45 -0.37
CA ALA A 79 4.27 -0.02 -0.64
C ALA A 79 4.12 1.52 -0.68
N LEU A 80 5.10 2.26 -0.15
CA LEU A 80 5.06 3.73 -0.07
C LEU A 80 4.78 4.37 -1.43
N PRO A 81 4.03 5.48 -1.48
CA PRO A 81 3.92 6.31 -2.68
C PRO A 81 5.29 6.68 -3.26
N ALA A 82 5.37 6.82 -4.59
CA ALA A 82 6.65 7.00 -5.28
C ALA A 82 7.45 8.24 -4.81
N ASN A 83 6.75 9.34 -4.48
CA ASN A 83 7.35 10.55 -3.92
C ASN A 83 7.95 10.31 -2.52
N GLU A 84 7.19 9.67 -1.63
CA GLU A 84 7.63 9.32 -0.27
C GLU A 84 8.82 8.36 -0.29
N PHE A 85 8.76 7.36 -1.16
CA PHE A 85 9.84 6.42 -1.39
C PHE A 85 11.12 7.14 -1.87
N THR A 86 10.98 8.10 -2.79
CA THR A 86 12.12 8.89 -3.28
C THR A 86 12.74 9.76 -2.17
N LEU A 87 11.91 10.42 -1.35
CA LEU A 87 12.37 11.21 -0.21
C LEU A 87 13.09 10.33 0.82
N LEU A 88 12.56 9.14 1.09
CA LEU A 88 13.20 8.18 1.98
C LEU A 88 14.57 7.74 1.46
N LEU A 89 14.70 7.40 0.17
CA LEU A 89 16.01 7.04 -0.41
C LEU A 89 17.01 8.20 -0.29
N LEU A 90 16.56 9.43 -0.49
CA LEU A 90 17.41 10.62 -0.30
C LEU A 90 17.87 10.74 1.16
N GLN A 91 16.97 10.58 2.13
CA GLN A 91 17.30 10.59 3.56
C GLN A 91 18.29 9.49 3.93
N LEU A 92 18.07 8.26 3.45
CA LEU A 92 18.97 7.13 3.67
C LEU A 92 20.36 7.37 3.06
N SER A 93 20.44 8.09 1.94
CA SER A 93 21.73 8.39 1.30
C SER A 93 22.62 9.35 2.11
N ALA A 94 22.01 10.21 2.92
CA ALA A 94 22.71 11.14 3.79
C ALA A 94 23.28 10.48 5.06
N LEU A 95 22.86 9.26 5.41
CA LEU A 95 23.33 8.55 6.60
C LEU A 95 24.76 8.05 6.43
N THR A 96 25.46 7.84 7.54
CA THR A 96 26.78 7.22 7.60
C THR A 96 26.70 5.69 7.46
N GLY A 97 27.78 5.02 7.04
CA GLY A 97 27.81 3.56 6.88
C GLY A 97 28.19 2.79 8.16
N ASP A 98 28.27 3.48 9.29
CA ASP A 98 28.63 2.92 10.60
C ASP A 98 27.39 2.47 11.38
N SER A 99 27.60 1.95 12.60
CA SER A 99 26.50 1.47 13.44
C SER A 99 25.46 2.55 13.75
N GLN A 100 25.89 3.80 13.94
CA GLN A 100 24.98 4.94 14.15
C GLN A 100 24.09 5.17 12.93
N GLY A 101 24.65 5.15 11.73
CA GLY A 101 23.88 5.30 10.50
C GLY A 101 22.93 4.13 10.24
N ILE A 102 23.29 2.91 10.62
CA ILE A 102 22.40 1.74 10.54
C ILE A 102 21.19 1.89 11.49
N GLU A 103 21.41 2.31 12.74
CA GLU A 103 20.30 2.56 13.68
C GLU A 103 19.39 3.70 13.20
N GLN A 104 19.97 4.75 12.62
CA GLN A 104 19.21 5.83 12.00
C GLN A 104 18.40 5.35 10.79
N ALA A 105 18.95 4.44 9.98
CA ALA A 105 18.23 3.83 8.87
C ALA A 105 17.03 3.02 9.38
N ARG A 106 17.22 2.15 10.38
CA ARG A 106 16.11 1.38 11.00
C ARG A 106 15.01 2.31 11.51
N ARG A 107 15.39 3.40 12.20
CA ARG A 107 14.44 4.40 12.68
C ARG A 107 13.69 5.08 11.54
N LEU A 108 14.38 5.50 10.49
CA LEU A 108 13.72 6.13 9.34
C LEU A 108 12.73 5.18 8.66
N LEU A 109 13.11 3.91 8.46
CA LEU A 109 12.20 2.89 7.91
C LEU A 109 10.97 2.69 8.81
N ALA A 110 11.16 2.54 10.12
CA ALA A 110 10.09 2.42 11.09
C ALA A 110 9.13 3.63 11.08
N GLU A 111 9.69 4.84 11.11
CA GLU A 111 8.89 6.06 11.06
C GLU A 111 8.11 6.20 9.74
N SER A 112 8.71 5.84 8.60
CA SER A 112 8.02 5.87 7.30
C SER A 112 6.84 4.90 7.25
N VAL A 113 7.00 3.69 7.80
CA VAL A 113 5.90 2.73 7.91
C VAL A 113 4.78 3.26 8.80
N LEU A 114 5.12 3.84 9.95
CA LEU A 114 4.13 4.42 10.87
C LEU A 114 3.41 5.61 10.24
N ARG A 115 4.12 6.52 9.55
CA ARG A 115 3.51 7.64 8.83
C ARG A 115 2.53 7.15 7.76
N MET A 116 2.92 6.17 6.96
CA MET A 116 2.02 5.54 5.98
C MET A 116 0.78 4.97 6.67
N ARG A 117 0.99 4.23 7.75
CA ARG A 117 -0.08 3.53 8.48
C ARG A 117 -1.07 4.48 9.15
N PHE A 118 -0.64 5.66 9.59
CA PHE A 118 -1.52 6.69 10.16
C PHE A 118 -1.99 7.74 9.13
N GLY A 119 -1.70 7.55 7.84
CA GLY A 119 -2.10 8.51 6.79
C GLY A 119 -1.40 9.87 6.89
N LEU A 120 -0.20 9.92 7.47
CA LEU A 120 0.61 11.13 7.69
C LEU A 120 1.68 11.34 6.59
N LEU A 121 1.46 10.78 5.41
CA LEU A 121 2.30 11.03 4.23
C LEU A 121 1.93 12.39 3.61
N GLY A 122 2.88 13.04 2.94
CA GLY A 122 2.95 14.47 2.66
C GLY A 122 1.68 15.25 2.28
N ASP A 123 1.63 16.48 2.81
CA ASP A 123 0.66 17.57 2.64
C ASP A 123 0.75 18.32 1.27
N THR A 124 0.94 17.64 0.13
CA THR A 124 1.25 18.35 -1.15
C THR A 124 0.23 18.20 -2.29
N ALA A 125 -1.06 18.11 -1.98
CA ALA A 125 -2.10 18.32 -3.00
C ALA A 125 -3.34 19.10 -2.53
N ASP A 126 -3.57 19.27 -1.22
CA ASP A 126 -4.76 19.97 -0.73
C ASP A 126 -4.45 20.90 0.45
N ALA A 127 -3.72 21.98 0.15
CA ALA A 127 -3.47 23.07 1.10
C ALA A 127 -4.76 23.83 1.50
N THR A 128 -5.92 23.50 0.92
CA THR A 128 -7.23 24.08 1.27
C THR A 128 -7.95 23.34 2.40
N LEU A 129 -7.45 22.19 2.86
CA LEU A 129 -7.98 21.45 4.02
C LEU A 129 -7.13 21.61 5.30
N ARG A 130 -6.37 22.71 5.40
CA ARG A 130 -5.52 23.01 6.56
C ARG A 130 -6.27 23.26 7.88
N ASP A 131 -7.60 23.23 7.87
CA ASP A 131 -8.42 23.37 9.07
C ASP A 131 -8.82 22.03 9.72
N ARG A 132 -8.22 20.90 9.30
CA ARG A 132 -8.64 19.57 9.79
C ARG A 132 -7.59 18.58 10.26
N VAL A 133 -6.31 18.95 10.36
CA VAL A 133 -5.33 18.06 10.99
C VAL A 133 -4.51 18.83 12.01
N SER A 134 -5.13 19.09 13.16
CA SER A 134 -4.38 18.95 14.40
C SER A 134 -3.83 17.52 14.39
N VAL A 135 -2.56 17.35 14.02
CA VAL A 135 -1.84 16.12 14.35
C VAL A 135 -2.04 15.97 15.86
N PRO A 136 -2.75 14.93 16.35
CA PRO A 136 -2.92 14.79 17.78
C PRO A 136 -1.52 14.74 18.40
N ASP A 137 -1.24 15.55 19.44
CA ASP A 137 0.00 15.47 20.23
C ASP A 137 0.27 14.05 20.78
N VAL A 138 -0.72 13.15 20.66
CA VAL A 138 -0.74 11.72 20.95
C VAL A 138 0.06 10.88 19.95
N LEU A 139 0.12 11.25 18.66
CA LEU A 139 0.83 10.49 17.62
C LEU A 139 2.31 10.87 17.56
N ARG A 140 3.04 10.54 18.63
CA ARG A 140 4.51 10.73 18.72
C ARG A 140 5.23 9.67 17.90
N ILE A 141 5.20 9.82 16.57
CA ILE A 141 5.85 8.90 15.61
C ILE A 141 7.28 8.50 16.01
N PRO A 142 8.14 9.43 16.49
CA PRO A 142 9.49 9.06 16.91
C PRO A 142 9.50 8.09 18.10
N ALA A 143 8.58 8.23 19.06
CA ALA A 143 8.48 7.35 20.22
C ALA A 143 7.88 5.99 19.85
N LEU A 144 6.84 5.99 19.00
CA LEU A 144 6.26 4.76 18.46
C LEU A 144 7.29 3.96 17.64
N ALA A 145 8.14 4.64 16.87
CA ALA A 145 9.24 4.00 16.16
C ALA A 145 10.28 3.39 17.13
N THR A 146 10.59 4.07 18.24
CA THR A 146 11.45 3.50 19.28
C THR A 146 10.85 2.24 19.87
N ASN A 147 9.55 2.24 20.21
CA ASN A 147 8.88 1.07 20.79
C ASN A 147 8.75 -0.08 19.77
N LEU A 148 8.52 0.25 18.50
CA LEU A 148 8.51 -0.72 17.41
C LEU A 148 9.87 -1.40 17.23
N LEU A 149 10.96 -0.63 17.33
CA LEU A 149 12.33 -1.14 17.23
C LEU A 149 12.82 -1.85 18.50
N ALA A 150 12.10 -1.71 19.62
CA ALA A 150 12.38 -2.46 20.85
C ALA A 150 11.88 -3.91 20.79
N LEU A 151 10.97 -4.23 19.87
CA LEU A 151 10.50 -5.60 19.61
C LEU A 151 11.63 -6.47 19.06
N SER A 152 11.58 -7.78 19.29
CA SER A 152 12.45 -8.72 18.59
C SER A 152 12.14 -8.73 17.07
N PRO A 153 13.08 -9.18 16.21
CA PRO A 153 12.84 -9.26 14.77
C PRO A 153 11.61 -10.11 14.40
N GLU A 154 11.33 -11.17 15.17
CA GLU A 154 10.19 -12.06 14.96
C GLU A 154 8.86 -11.39 15.31
N GLU A 155 8.80 -10.70 16.46
CA GLU A 155 7.63 -9.93 16.88
C GLU A 155 7.36 -8.76 15.93
N LEU A 156 8.41 -8.08 15.50
CA LEU A 156 8.32 -6.99 14.52
C LEU A 156 7.80 -7.51 13.18
N ALA A 157 8.33 -8.64 12.68
CA ALA A 157 7.84 -9.26 11.44
C ALA A 157 6.35 -9.58 11.52
N LEU A 158 5.92 -10.21 12.63
CA LEU A 158 4.53 -10.59 12.85
C LEU A 158 3.61 -9.36 12.91
N LEU A 159 4.04 -8.32 13.63
CA LEU A 159 3.28 -7.07 13.74
C LEU A 159 3.15 -6.37 12.39
N LEU A 160 4.23 -6.28 11.60
CA LEU A 160 4.22 -5.67 10.27
C LEU A 160 3.36 -6.45 9.28
N GLN A 161 3.31 -7.77 9.38
CA GLN A 161 2.43 -8.61 8.56
C GLN A 161 0.95 -8.38 8.88
N GLN A 162 0.62 -8.15 10.15
CA GLN A 162 -0.74 -7.88 10.62
C GLN A 162 -1.16 -6.40 10.45
N LEU A 163 -0.21 -5.51 10.16
CA LEU A 163 -0.39 -4.06 10.12
C LEU A 163 -1.59 -3.58 9.28
N PRO A 164 -1.90 -4.17 8.09
CA PRO A 164 -3.06 -3.75 7.29
C PRO A 164 -4.42 -4.09 7.92
N GLN A 165 -4.46 -5.01 8.88
CA GLN A 165 -5.70 -5.50 9.51
C GLN A 165 -5.94 -4.89 10.89
N LEU A 166 -4.89 -4.34 11.53
CA LEU A 166 -4.98 -3.73 12.85
C LEU A 166 -5.66 -2.36 12.77
N SER A 167 -6.51 -2.06 13.75
CA SER A 167 -7.02 -0.70 13.96
C SER A 167 -5.95 0.23 14.56
N ASP A 168 -6.12 1.54 14.41
CA ASP A 168 -5.19 2.54 14.94
C ASP A 168 -5.08 2.45 16.46
N GLU A 169 -6.21 2.23 17.13
CA GLU A 169 -6.27 2.06 18.59
C GLU A 169 -5.51 0.81 19.05
N GLU A 170 -5.68 -0.33 18.36
CA GLU A 170 -4.95 -1.56 18.69
C GLU A 170 -3.44 -1.42 18.45
N LEU A 171 -3.05 -0.78 17.33
CA LEU A 171 -1.65 -0.54 17.03
C LEU A 171 -1.00 0.37 18.08
N LEU A 172 -1.69 1.44 18.46
CA LEU A 172 -1.23 2.33 19.52
C LEU A 172 -1.15 1.57 20.84
N ALA A 173 -2.17 0.81 21.24
CA ALA A 173 -2.16 0.03 22.48
C ALA A 173 -0.97 -0.93 22.57
N ARG A 174 -0.59 -1.56 21.45
CA ARG A 174 0.59 -2.45 21.36
C ARG A 174 1.91 -1.70 21.47
N LEU A 175 1.97 -0.46 20.97
CA LEU A 175 3.19 0.37 20.93
C LEU A 175 3.25 1.41 22.06
N SER A 176 2.27 1.48 22.96
CA SER A 176 2.21 2.45 24.07
C SER A 176 2.94 1.98 25.33
N ASN A 177 3.37 0.72 25.38
CA ASN A 177 4.05 0.12 26.52
C ASN A 177 5.56 0.21 26.44
#